data_AF-A0A3P0XEX9-F1
#
_entry.id   AF-A0A3P0XEX9-F1
#
_cell.length_a   1.000
_cell.length_b   1.000
_cell.length_c   1.000
_cell.angle_alpha   90.00
_cell.angle_beta   90.00
_cell.angle_gamma   90.00
#
_symmetry.space_group_name_H-M   'P 1'
#
loop_
_entity.id
_entity.type
_entity.pdbx_description
1 polymer ?
#
loop_
_entity_poly.entity_id
_entity_poly.type
_entity_poly.pdbx_seq_one_letter_code
_entity_poly.pdbx_strand_id
1 'polypeptide(L)' 'MSDNEAGEQDPDYYMDGPFCVFTATFHLKRGFCCGSGCRHCPYDEEGQPLPEASPQRDGD' A
#
# COMPACT_ATOMS: atom_id res chain seq x y z
N MET A 1 26.16 15.86 10.22
CA MET A 1 25.70 14.47 10.09
C MET A 1 24.41 14.55 9.35
N SER A 2 24.48 14.09 8.11
CA SER A 2 23.56 14.38 7.02
C SER A 2 22.76 13.12 6.77
N ASP A 3 21.53 13.06 7.24
CA ASP A 3 20.63 11.95 6.93
C ASP A 3 19.25 12.56 6.67
N ASN A 4 19.18 13.30 5.56
CA ASN A 4 17.93 13.69 4.94
C ASN A 4 17.41 12.47 4.16
N GLU A 5 17.00 11.43 4.88
CA GLU A 5 16.46 10.20 4.31
C GLU A 5 14.92 10.30 4.27
N ALA A 6 14.42 11.22 3.45
CA ALA A 6 13.01 11.25 3.08
C ALA A 6 12.81 10.15 2.02
N GLY A 7 12.67 8.92 2.50
CA GLY A 7 12.46 7.72 1.67
C GLY A 7 11.32 7.93 0.68
N GLU A 8 11.53 7.40 -0.52
CA GLU A 8 10.56 7.22 -1.61
C GLU A 8 9.17 6.89 -1.05
N GLN A 9 8.30 7.89 -0.96
CA GLN A 9 6.94 7.70 -0.46
C GLN A 9 6.06 7.30 -1.63
N ASP A 10 5.91 6.00 -1.87
CA ASP A 10 4.82 5.51 -2.70
C ASP A 10 3.50 6.11 -2.21
N PRO A 11 2.73 6.79 -3.08
CA PRO A 11 1.52 7.46 -2.68
C PRO A 11 0.49 6.44 -2.16
N ASP A 12 0.01 6.71 -0.96
CA ASP A 12 -0.99 5.91 -0.25
C ASP A 12 -2.35 5.85 -1.02
N TYR A 13 -2.62 6.84 -1.84
CA TYR A 13 -3.81 6.88 -2.69
C TYR A 13 -3.53 7.75 -3.90
N TYR A 14 -4.26 7.51 -4.98
CA TYR A 14 -4.25 8.35 -6.17
C TYR A 14 -5.66 8.81 -6.51
N MET A 15 -5.76 9.94 -7.21
CA MET A 15 -7.03 10.47 -7.68
C MET A 15 -7.25 10.03 -9.11
N ASP A 16 -8.30 9.23 -9.33
CA ASP A 16 -8.79 8.89 -10.66
C ASP A 16 -10.00 9.79 -10.96
N GLY A 17 -9.72 10.97 -11.48
CA GLY A 17 -10.73 12.02 -11.70
C GLY A 17 -11.39 12.45 -10.39
N PRO A 18 -12.73 12.28 -10.21
CA PRO A 18 -13.42 12.61 -8.97
C PRO A 18 -13.35 11.51 -7.90
N PHE A 19 -12.73 10.37 -8.18
CA PHE A 19 -12.69 9.22 -7.27
C PHE A 19 -11.31 9.09 -6.60
N CYS A 20 -11.29 8.94 -5.28
CA CYS A 20 -10.07 8.60 -4.55
C CYS A 20 -9.89 7.07 -4.53
N VAL A 21 -8.80 6.60 -5.13
CA VAL A 21 -8.45 5.18 -5.17
C VAL A 21 -7.26 4.95 -4.23
N PHE A 22 -7.49 4.18 -3.17
CA PHE A 22 -6.45 3.79 -2.22
C PHE A 22 -5.56 2.71 -2.81
N THR A 23 -4.25 2.85 -2.63
CA THR A 23 -3.27 1.86 -3.08
C THR A 23 -3.15 0.71 -2.09
N ALA A 24 -2.48 -0.36 -2.53
CA ALA A 24 -2.13 -1.46 -1.64
C ALA A 24 -1.25 -0.98 -0.47
N THR A 25 -0.34 -0.04 -0.74
CA THR A 25 0.61 0.51 0.22
C THR A 25 -0.07 1.19 1.41
N PHE A 26 -1.15 1.95 1.17
CA PHE A 26 -1.93 2.55 2.26
C PHE A 26 -2.59 1.53 3.15
N HIS A 27 -3.18 0.52 2.53
CA HIS A 27 -3.78 -0.60 3.21
C HIS A 27 -2.72 -1.27 4.10
N LEU A 28 -1.55 -1.60 3.55
CA LEU A 28 -0.40 -2.17 4.28
C LEU A 28 0.08 -1.31 5.46
N LYS A 29 0.29 0.00 5.26
CA LYS A 29 0.70 0.92 6.33
C LYS A 29 -0.33 1.00 7.46
N ARG A 30 -1.61 0.90 7.11
CA ARG A 30 -2.71 0.88 8.07
C ARG A 30 -2.78 -0.43 8.86
N GLY A 31 -2.31 -1.54 8.28
CA GLY A 31 -2.19 -2.82 8.94
C GLY A 31 -3.50 -3.60 9.08
N PHE A 32 -4.59 -3.18 8.41
CA PHE A 32 -5.85 -3.93 8.42
C PHE A 32 -6.77 -3.63 7.22
N CYS A 33 -7.50 -4.66 6.79
CA CYS A 33 -8.53 -4.59 5.75
C CYS A 33 -9.69 -3.67 6.16
N CYS A 34 -10.20 -2.87 5.22
CA CYS A 34 -11.32 -1.95 5.46
C CYS A 34 -12.71 -2.62 5.44
N GLY A 35 -12.81 -3.87 4.97
CA GLY A 35 -14.08 -4.61 4.91
C GLY A 35 -15.06 -4.12 3.84
N SER A 36 -14.65 -3.17 2.99
CA SER A 36 -15.51 -2.58 1.96
C SER A 36 -15.65 -3.41 0.68
N GLY A 37 -15.08 -4.62 0.64
CA GLY A 37 -15.14 -5.50 -0.54
C GLY A 37 -14.37 -4.95 -1.75
N CYS A 38 -13.21 -4.34 -1.53
CA CYS A 38 -12.38 -3.80 -2.61
C CYS A 38 -11.90 -4.91 -3.54
N ARG A 39 -12.09 -4.76 -4.86
CA ARG A 39 -11.65 -5.75 -5.86
C ARG A 39 -10.12 -5.90 -5.96
N HIS A 40 -9.37 -4.88 -5.51
CA HIS A 40 -7.91 -4.88 -5.48
C HIS A 40 -7.38 -4.85 -4.04
N CYS A 41 -8.09 -5.51 -3.12
CA CYS A 41 -7.62 -5.56 -1.74
C CYS A 41 -6.28 -6.29 -1.69
N PRO A 42 -5.21 -5.69 -1.12
CA PRO A 42 -3.96 -6.40 -0.87
C PRO A 42 -4.05 -7.30 0.37
N TYR A 43 -5.24 -7.44 0.95
CA TYR A 43 -5.53 -8.25 2.11
C TYR A 43 -6.42 -9.42 1.71
N ASP A 44 -6.12 -10.57 2.28
CA ASP A 44 -6.89 -11.80 2.12
C ASP A 44 -8.23 -11.74 2.90
N GLU A 45 -9.07 -12.78 2.82
CA GLU A 45 -10.38 -12.85 3.49
C GLU A 45 -10.28 -12.74 5.02
N GLU A 46 -9.11 -13.10 5.56
CA GLU A 46 -8.76 -12.99 6.98
C GLU A 46 -8.19 -11.60 7.36
N GLY A 47 -8.03 -10.69 6.39
CA GLY A 47 -7.44 -9.36 6.63
C GLY A 47 -5.91 -9.36 6.76
N GLN A 48 -5.25 -10.42 6.29
CA GLN A 48 -3.78 -10.59 6.30
C GLN A 48 -3.16 -10.05 4.99
N PRO A 49 -2.04 -9.29 5.03
CA PRO A 49 -1.45 -8.72 3.83
C PRO A 49 -0.85 -9.83 2.96
N LEU A 50 -1.14 -9.81 1.66
CA LEU A 50 -0.62 -10.80 0.72
C LEU A 50 0.91 -10.63 0.58
N PRO A 51 1.68 -11.74 0.53
CA PRO A 51 3.14 -11.71 0.53
C PRO A 51 3.75 -10.98 -0.68
N GLU A 52 3.01 -10.91 -1.79
CA GLU A 52 3.41 -10.26 -3.05
C GLU A 52 3.41 -8.73 -3.00
N ALA A 53 2.83 -8.12 -1.96
CA ALA A 53 2.80 -6.67 -1.82
C ALA A 53 4.11 -6.09 -1.21
N SER A 54 5.10 -6.94 -0.97
CA SER A 54 6.44 -6.53 -0.58
C SER A 54 7.13 -5.91 -1.80
N PRO A 55 7.53 -4.63 -1.78
CA PRO A 55 8.34 -4.07 -2.85
C PRO A 55 9.63 -4.87 -2.89
N GLN A 56 9.79 -5.69 -3.93
CA GLN A 56 10.95 -6.51 -4.12
C GLN A 56 12.12 -5.56 -4.38
N ARG A 57 12.85 -5.24 -3.32
CA ARG A 57 14.17 -4.64 -3.38
C ARG A 57 15.12 -5.73 -3.86
N ASP A 58 15.01 -6.09 -5.12
CA ASP A 58 16.05 -6.83 -5.82
C ASP A 58 17.23 -5.86 -5.96
N GLY A 59 18.11 -5.89 -4.96
CA GLY A 59 19.40 -5.22 -5.00
C GLY A 59 20.40 -6.09 -5.75
N ASP A 60 20.94 -5.55 -6.83
CA ASP A 60 22.29 -5.83 -7.35
C ASP A 60 23.05 -4.51 -7.47
#